data_AF-A0A359EY31-F1
#
_entry.id   AF-A0A359EY31-F1
#
_cell.length_a   1.000
_cell.length_b   1.000
_cell.length_c   1.000
_cell.angle_alpha   90.00
_cell.angle_beta   90.00
_cell.angle_gamma   90.00
#
_symmetry.space_group_name_H-M   'P 1'
#
loop_
_entity.id
_entity.type
_entity.pdbx_description
1 polymer ?
#
loop_
_entity_poly.entity_id
_entity_poly.type
_entity_poly.pdbx_seq_one_letter_code
_entity_poly.pdbx_strand_id
1 'polypeptide(L)'
;MKPPQDDVDWEDVSIDGAFRFLTRVWRLSLSASEIGSIESRPPTEADQQIEKLRHRLIDAVTQDFERWSYNTAVAKLMGFLNELYRYVQAPGGAAESTLADAVDTLLLLLAPATPHITAELWSLRHGEAAHIHGESWPVADPAQLVDDTVTMVVQINGKVRDRIEVPAEIDGAGAEALCLASPAIQEALRGAVPTKVIARPPKLVNLVVPQA
;
A
#
# COMPACT_ATOMS: atom_id res chain seq x y z
N MET A 1 17.68 -5.12 -6.99
CA MET A 1 18.92 -4.33 -7.12
C MET A 1 19.08 -3.40 -5.93
N LYS A 2 20.33 -3.03 -5.63
CA LYS A 2 20.68 -2.13 -4.54
C LYS A 2 20.49 -0.65 -4.95
N PRO A 3 20.53 0.30 -4.00
CA PRO A 3 20.60 1.72 -4.30
C PRO A 3 21.76 2.09 -5.24
N PRO A 4 21.68 3.18 -6.01
CA PRO A 4 22.71 3.59 -6.96
C PRO A 4 24.11 3.79 -6.36
N GLN A 5 24.18 4.13 -5.07
CA GLN A 5 25.44 4.36 -4.36
C GLN A 5 26.15 3.08 -3.90
N ASP A 6 25.49 1.92 -3.99
CA ASP A 6 26.00 0.64 -3.50
C ASP A 6 26.52 -0.23 -4.66
N ASP A 7 27.62 -0.95 -4.44
CA ASP A 7 28.15 -1.88 -5.43
C ASP A 7 27.20 -3.06 -5.69
N VAL A 8 26.97 -3.34 -6.97
CA VAL A 8 26.16 -4.46 -7.46
C VAL A 8 27.09 -5.54 -8.01
N ASP A 9 26.99 -6.74 -7.45
CA ASP A 9 27.56 -7.93 -8.06
C ASP A 9 26.61 -8.40 -9.16
N TRP A 10 27.06 -8.31 -10.41
CA TRP A 10 26.25 -8.60 -11.58
C TRP A 10 26.01 -10.09 -11.80
N GLU A 11 26.85 -10.96 -11.21
CA GLU A 11 26.70 -12.41 -11.34
C GLU A 11 25.41 -12.92 -10.66
N ASP A 12 24.92 -12.20 -9.64
CA ASP A 12 23.72 -12.55 -8.87
C ASP A 12 22.43 -11.85 -9.35
N VAL A 13 22.51 -11.02 -10.40
CA VAL A 13 21.35 -10.26 -10.90
C VAL A 13 20.47 -11.14 -11.81
N SER A 14 19.32 -11.58 -11.29
CA SER A 14 18.26 -12.19 -12.10
C SER A 14 17.29 -11.15 -12.66
N ILE A 15 16.98 -11.27 -13.95
CA ILE A 15 15.98 -10.45 -14.65
C ILE A 15 14.56 -11.03 -14.60
N ASP A 16 14.39 -12.27 -14.11
CA ASP A 16 13.11 -12.99 -14.14
C ASP A 16 12.03 -12.30 -13.31
N GLY A 17 12.42 -11.64 -12.22
CA GLY A 17 11.53 -10.85 -11.38
C GLY A 17 10.95 -9.66 -12.16
N ALA A 18 11.81 -8.93 -12.88
CA ALA A 18 11.39 -7.80 -13.70
C ALA A 18 10.51 -8.25 -14.87
N PHE A 19 10.89 -9.32 -15.57
CA PHE A 19 10.10 -9.87 -16.67
C PHE A 19 8.68 -10.29 -16.21
N ARG A 20 8.58 -11.04 -15.11
CA ARG A 20 7.27 -11.45 -14.56
C ARG A 20 6.44 -10.26 -14.10
N PHE A 21 7.07 -9.24 -13.50
CA PHE A 21 6.39 -8.02 -13.09
C PHE A 21 5.79 -7.29 -14.30
N LEU A 22 6.60 -7.01 -15.33
CA LEU A 22 6.13 -6.30 -16.53
C LEU A 22 5.06 -7.09 -17.29
N THR A 23 5.18 -8.43 -17.34
CA THR A 23 4.14 -9.29 -17.91
C THR A 23 2.81 -9.14 -17.16
N ARG A 24 2.84 -9.01 -15.83
CA ARG A 24 1.64 -8.79 -15.03
C ARG A 24 1.07 -7.39 -15.22
N VAL A 25 1.92 -6.36 -15.31
CA VAL A 25 1.48 -4.99 -15.66
C VAL A 25 0.75 -5.00 -16.99
N TRP A 26 1.32 -5.65 -18.00
CA TRP A 26 0.72 -5.78 -19.33
C TRP A 26 -0.66 -6.45 -19.26
N ARG A 27 -0.75 -7.62 -18.63
CA ARG A 27 -2.01 -8.35 -18.49
C ARG A 27 -3.08 -7.57 -17.75
N LEU A 28 -2.73 -6.90 -16.64
CA LEU A 28 -3.69 -6.08 -15.91
C LEU A 28 -4.15 -4.87 -16.73
N SER A 29 -3.25 -4.28 -17.53
CA SER A 29 -3.55 -3.06 -18.28
C SER A 29 -4.52 -3.27 -19.45
N LEU A 30 -4.50 -4.45 -20.08
CA LEU A 30 -5.28 -4.75 -21.30
C LEU A 30 -6.36 -5.81 -21.10
N SER A 31 -6.16 -6.72 -20.15
CA SER A 31 -6.95 -7.96 -19.99
C SER A 31 -7.39 -8.18 -18.54
N ALA A 32 -7.67 -7.11 -17.79
CA ALA A 32 -8.07 -7.23 -16.38
C ALA A 32 -9.35 -8.07 -16.17
N SER A 33 -10.27 -8.10 -17.15
CA SER A 33 -11.46 -8.96 -17.14
C SER A 33 -11.14 -10.46 -17.24
N GLU A 34 -9.96 -10.83 -17.74
CA GLU A 34 -9.49 -12.23 -17.73
C GLU A 34 -8.86 -12.62 -16.39
N ILE A 35 -8.56 -11.64 -15.53
CA ILE A 35 -7.94 -11.84 -14.22
C ILE A 35 -9.03 -11.91 -13.13
N GLY A 36 -10.07 -11.09 -13.25
CA GLY A 36 -11.16 -10.97 -12.29
C GLY A 36 -12.34 -10.17 -12.84
N SER A 37 -13.24 -9.71 -11.98
CA SER A 37 -14.45 -8.99 -12.40
C SER A 37 -14.20 -7.48 -12.45
N ILE A 38 -14.71 -6.83 -13.49
CA ILE A 38 -14.73 -5.37 -13.63
C ILE A 38 -16.19 -4.95 -13.76
N GLU A 39 -16.61 -4.04 -12.89
CA GLU A 39 -17.99 -3.61 -12.76
C GLU A 39 -18.12 -2.12 -13.10
N SER A 40 -19.06 -1.80 -13.98
CA SER A 40 -19.49 -0.41 -14.21
C SER A 40 -20.50 -0.02 -13.12
N ARG A 41 -19.99 0.40 -11.96
CA ARG A 41 -20.79 0.78 -10.78
C ARG A 41 -20.21 2.00 -10.04
N PRO A 42 -21.00 2.68 -9.20
CA PRO A 42 -20.48 3.71 -8.31
C PRO A 42 -19.38 3.18 -7.35
N PRO A 43 -18.46 4.05 -6.90
CA PRO A 43 -17.44 3.68 -5.92
C PRO A 43 -18.04 3.25 -4.58
N THR A 44 -17.49 2.18 -4.04
CA THR A 44 -17.71 1.58 -2.73
C THR A 44 -16.51 1.89 -1.83
N GLU A 45 -16.59 1.48 -0.57
CA GLU A 45 -15.49 1.60 0.39
C GLU A 45 -14.21 0.89 -0.08
N ALA A 46 -14.31 -0.27 -0.73
CA ALA A 46 -13.15 -0.98 -1.26
C ALA A 46 -12.45 -0.19 -2.38
N ASP A 47 -13.22 0.53 -3.21
CA ASP A 47 -12.66 1.36 -4.27
C ASP A 47 -11.98 2.62 -3.68
N GLN A 48 -12.55 3.18 -2.61
CA GLN A 48 -11.93 4.28 -1.86
C GLN A 48 -10.61 3.87 -1.21
N GLN A 49 -10.47 2.60 -0.78
CA GLN A 49 -9.20 2.09 -0.27
C GLN A 49 -8.13 2.03 -1.38
N ILE A 50 -8.50 1.60 -2.60
CA ILE A 50 -7.59 1.62 -3.75
C ILE A 50 -7.20 3.06 -4.12
N GLU A 51 -8.15 3.99 -4.04
CA GLU A 51 -7.87 5.42 -4.23
C GLU A 51 -6.84 5.94 -3.22
N LYS A 52 -7.03 5.67 -1.92
CA LYS A 52 -6.06 6.04 -0.87
C LYS A 52 -4.68 5.42 -1.15
N LEU A 53 -4.64 4.14 -1.53
CA LEU A 53 -3.39 3.44 -1.87
C LEU A 53 -2.70 4.07 -3.09
N ARG A 54 -3.46 4.50 -4.10
CA ARG A 54 -2.96 5.19 -5.29
C ARG A 54 -2.26 6.51 -4.93
N HIS A 55 -2.89 7.34 -4.11
CA HIS A 55 -2.29 8.61 -3.65
C HIS A 55 -1.04 8.39 -2.79
N ARG A 56 -1.06 7.40 -1.90
CA ARG A 56 0.13 7.02 -1.12
C ARG A 56 1.28 6.52 -1.98
N LEU A 57 0.96 5.78 -3.04
CA LEU A 57 1.97 5.32 -4.00
C LEU A 57 2.62 6.51 -4.70
N ILE A 58 1.83 7.49 -5.17
CA ILE A 58 2.35 8.70 -5.82
C ILE A 58 3.31 9.43 -4.87
N ASP A 59 2.90 9.74 -3.65
CA ASP A 59 3.73 10.43 -2.65
C ASP A 59 5.02 9.63 -2.34
N ALA A 60 4.87 8.35 -2.04
CA ALA A 60 5.99 7.50 -1.62
C ALA A 60 6.99 7.21 -2.74
N VAL A 61 6.55 7.15 -4.01
CA VAL A 61 7.44 7.00 -5.17
C VAL A 61 8.10 8.34 -5.49
N THR A 62 7.37 9.45 -5.43
CA THR A 62 7.94 10.79 -5.67
C THR A 62 9.11 11.06 -4.71
N GLN A 63 8.92 10.81 -3.42
CA GLN A 63 9.98 10.99 -2.41
C GLN A 63 11.17 10.05 -2.63
N ASP A 64 10.94 8.81 -3.08
CA ASP A 64 12.02 7.87 -3.39
C ASP A 64 12.85 8.34 -4.58
N PHE A 65 12.21 8.88 -5.62
CA PHE A 65 12.89 9.45 -6.78
C PHE A 65 13.73 10.67 -6.40
N GLU A 66 13.20 11.58 -5.58
CA GLU A 66 13.95 12.74 -5.06
C GLU A 66 15.20 12.33 -4.27
N ARG A 67 15.13 11.19 -3.59
CA ARG A 67 16.20 10.61 -2.76
C ARG A 67 17.01 9.53 -3.48
N TRP A 68 16.85 9.38 -4.80
CA TRP A 68 17.61 8.42 -5.62
C TRP A 68 17.44 6.96 -5.19
N SER A 69 16.33 6.63 -4.52
CA SER A 69 16.00 5.31 -3.98
C SER A 69 15.14 4.51 -4.96
N TYR A 70 15.61 4.32 -6.19
CA TYR A 70 14.81 3.72 -7.28
C TYR A 70 14.40 2.27 -7.02
N ASN A 71 15.23 1.50 -6.31
CA ASN A 71 14.91 0.12 -5.94
C ASN A 71 13.71 0.04 -5.00
N THR A 72 13.57 0.97 -4.06
CA THR A 72 12.42 1.00 -3.15
C THR A 72 11.17 1.52 -3.88
N ALA A 73 11.32 2.46 -4.81
CA ALA A 73 10.23 2.93 -5.66
C ALA A 73 9.63 1.78 -6.47
N VAL A 74 10.47 0.99 -7.16
CA VAL A 74 10.01 -0.18 -7.93
C VAL A 74 9.37 -1.23 -7.02
N ALA A 75 9.90 -1.46 -5.82
CA ALA A 75 9.29 -2.38 -4.86
C ALA A 75 7.87 -1.93 -4.45
N LYS A 76 7.64 -0.63 -4.25
CA LYS A 76 6.32 -0.05 -3.97
C LYS A 76 5.36 -0.24 -5.16
N LEU A 77 5.82 -0.01 -6.39
CA LEU A 77 5.05 -0.25 -7.61
C LEU A 77 4.65 -1.73 -7.75
N MET A 78 5.56 -2.67 -7.45
CA MET A 78 5.25 -4.10 -7.41
C MET A 78 4.21 -4.44 -6.33
N GLY A 79 4.32 -3.81 -5.16
CA GLY A 79 3.34 -3.93 -4.07
C GLY A 79 1.96 -3.48 -4.51
N PHE A 80 1.85 -2.29 -5.10
CA PHE A 80 0.59 -1.76 -5.61
C PHE A 80 -0.01 -2.64 -6.70
N LEU A 81 0.80 -3.16 -7.63
CA LEU A 81 0.30 -4.13 -8.61
C LEU A 81 -0.34 -5.36 -7.93
N ASN A 82 0.23 -5.85 -6.82
CA ASN A 82 -0.37 -6.96 -6.07
C ASN A 82 -1.72 -6.57 -5.44
N GLU A 83 -1.86 -5.34 -4.95
CA GLU A 83 -3.14 -4.81 -4.47
C GLU A 83 -4.18 -4.79 -5.58
N LEU A 84 -3.83 -4.29 -6.78
CA LEU A 84 -4.75 -4.25 -7.91
C LEU A 84 -5.19 -5.64 -8.39
N TYR A 85 -4.28 -6.63 -8.39
CA TYR A 85 -4.64 -8.02 -8.68
C TYR A 85 -5.65 -8.58 -7.66
N ARG A 86 -5.45 -8.30 -6.36
CA ARG A 86 -6.39 -8.72 -5.31
C ARG A 86 -7.73 -8.00 -5.45
N TYR A 87 -7.70 -6.73 -5.83
CA TYR A 87 -8.88 -5.91 -6.03
C TYR A 87 -9.76 -6.41 -7.18
N VAL A 88 -9.21 -6.70 -8.35
CA VAL A 88 -10.01 -7.25 -9.48
C VAL A 88 -10.54 -8.66 -9.17
N GLN A 89 -9.85 -9.43 -8.33
CA GLN A 89 -10.25 -10.77 -7.91
C GLN A 89 -11.20 -10.79 -6.70
N ALA A 90 -11.46 -9.64 -6.09
CA ALA A 90 -12.30 -9.55 -4.92
C ALA A 90 -13.78 -9.81 -5.25
N PRO A 91 -14.57 -10.32 -4.29
CA PRO A 91 -16.02 -10.41 -4.44
C PRO A 91 -16.61 -9.03 -4.76
N GLY A 92 -17.43 -8.94 -5.81
CA GLY A 92 -18.03 -7.68 -6.26
C GLY A 92 -17.16 -6.88 -7.25
N GLY A 93 -15.99 -7.39 -7.62
CA GLY A 93 -15.16 -6.86 -8.69
C GLY A 93 -14.58 -5.46 -8.46
N ALA A 94 -13.68 -5.07 -9.33
CA ALA A 94 -13.13 -3.72 -9.37
C ALA A 94 -14.11 -2.76 -10.07
N ALA A 95 -14.30 -1.56 -9.52
CA ALA A 95 -14.97 -0.49 -10.25
C ALA A 95 -14.12 -0.08 -11.46
N GLU A 96 -14.73 -0.01 -12.64
CA GLU A 96 -14.03 0.26 -13.90
C GLU A 96 -13.21 1.56 -13.85
N SER A 97 -13.81 2.66 -13.38
CA SER A 97 -13.14 3.96 -13.28
C SER A 97 -11.99 3.96 -12.28
N THR A 98 -12.17 3.37 -11.10
CA THR A 98 -11.11 3.29 -10.07
C THR A 98 -9.95 2.45 -10.56
N LEU A 99 -10.21 1.32 -11.22
CA LEU A 99 -9.15 0.49 -11.79
C LEU A 99 -8.42 1.24 -12.92
N ALA A 100 -9.15 1.96 -13.79
CA ALA A 100 -8.55 2.71 -14.88
C ALA A 100 -7.55 3.76 -14.36
N ASP A 101 -7.97 4.59 -13.40
CA ASP A 101 -7.10 5.62 -12.82
C ASP A 101 -5.88 5.01 -12.09
N ALA A 102 -6.09 3.88 -11.39
CA ALA A 102 -5.03 3.19 -10.67
C ALA A 102 -3.98 2.60 -11.63
N VAL A 103 -4.42 1.98 -12.73
CA VAL A 103 -3.52 1.47 -13.78
C VAL A 103 -2.78 2.62 -14.45
N ASP A 104 -3.46 3.70 -14.80
CA ASP A 104 -2.82 4.85 -15.46
C ASP A 104 -1.76 5.49 -14.55
N THR A 105 -2.06 5.63 -13.25
CA THR A 105 -1.09 6.09 -12.25
C THR A 105 0.12 5.15 -12.16
N LEU A 106 -0.11 3.84 -12.14
CA LEU A 106 0.98 2.86 -12.13
C LEU A 106 1.88 3.00 -13.36
N LEU A 107 1.29 3.20 -14.56
CA LEU A 107 2.04 3.39 -15.80
C LEU A 107 2.86 4.68 -15.78
N LEU A 108 2.26 5.80 -15.34
CA LEU A 108 2.94 7.10 -15.24
C LEU A 108 4.16 7.03 -14.31
N LEU A 109 3.99 6.43 -13.12
CA LEU A 109 5.07 6.28 -12.15
C LEU A 109 6.16 5.29 -12.60
N LEU A 110 5.80 4.32 -13.44
CA LEU A 110 6.73 3.33 -13.99
C LEU A 110 7.48 3.84 -15.24
N ALA A 111 6.94 4.86 -15.93
CA ALA A 111 7.47 5.37 -17.19
C ALA A 111 8.96 5.75 -17.17
N PRO A 112 9.52 6.35 -16.09
CA PRO A 112 10.96 6.62 -16.03
C PRO A 112 11.83 5.36 -16.01
N ALA A 113 11.32 4.24 -15.50
CA ALA A 113 12.06 2.99 -15.37
C ALA A 113 11.87 2.09 -16.61
N THR A 114 10.66 2.03 -17.17
CA THR A 114 10.34 1.20 -18.34
C THR A 114 9.54 1.99 -19.38
N PRO A 115 10.20 2.92 -20.10
CA PRO A 115 9.51 3.87 -20.98
C PRO A 115 8.79 3.21 -22.15
N HIS A 116 9.40 2.20 -22.78
CA HIS A 116 8.84 1.58 -23.98
C HIS A 116 7.51 0.85 -23.73
N ILE A 117 7.47 -0.02 -22.70
CA ILE A 117 6.25 -0.79 -22.39
C ILE A 117 5.14 0.10 -21.87
N THR A 118 5.47 1.15 -21.11
CA THR A 118 4.46 2.08 -20.58
C THR A 118 3.90 2.97 -21.69
N ALA A 119 4.72 3.40 -22.66
CA ALA A 119 4.25 4.12 -23.85
C ALA A 119 3.28 3.29 -24.68
N GLU A 120 3.63 2.03 -24.97
CA GLU A 120 2.77 1.09 -25.72
C GLU A 120 1.44 0.83 -24.99
N LEU A 121 1.51 0.53 -23.68
CA LEU A 121 0.31 0.31 -22.88
C LEU A 121 -0.57 1.56 -22.81
N TRP A 122 0.03 2.74 -22.75
CA TRP A 122 -0.72 4.00 -22.75
C TRP A 122 -1.47 4.22 -24.06
N SER A 123 -0.82 4.04 -25.22
CA SER A 123 -1.48 4.19 -26.52
C SER A 123 -2.56 3.13 -26.75
N LEU A 124 -2.36 1.89 -26.28
CA LEU A 124 -3.38 0.85 -26.36
C LEU A 124 -4.62 1.15 -25.50
N ARG A 125 -4.45 1.88 -24.38
CA ARG A 125 -5.54 2.26 -23.47
C ARG A 125 -6.26 3.54 -23.90
N HIS A 126 -5.52 4.52 -24.39
CA HIS A 126 -6.01 5.88 -24.64
C HIS A 126 -6.07 6.27 -26.13
N GLY A 127 -5.62 5.38 -27.02
CA GLY A 127 -5.58 5.57 -28.47
C GLY A 127 -4.19 5.90 -29.01
N GLU A 128 -3.95 5.62 -30.30
CA GLU A 128 -2.63 5.72 -30.95
C GLU A 128 -1.96 7.10 -30.85
N ALA A 129 -2.74 8.17 -30.74
CA ALA A 129 -2.21 9.53 -30.63
C ALA A 129 -1.79 9.92 -29.21
N ALA A 130 -2.20 9.15 -28.18
CA ALA A 130 -1.87 9.40 -26.79
C ALA A 130 -0.43 8.93 -26.51
N HIS A 131 0.33 9.73 -25.73
CA HIS A 131 1.73 9.42 -25.48
C HIS A 131 2.12 9.76 -24.04
N ILE A 132 2.48 8.73 -23.26
CA ILE A 132 2.71 8.86 -21.81
C ILE A 132 3.81 9.86 -21.45
N HIS A 133 4.81 10.06 -22.30
CA HIS A 133 5.90 11.01 -22.04
C HIS A 133 5.50 12.48 -22.29
N GLY A 134 4.30 12.73 -22.83
CA GLY A 134 3.70 14.06 -22.88
C GLY A 134 2.87 14.40 -21.64
N GLU A 135 2.62 13.43 -20.77
CA GLU A 135 1.80 13.59 -19.58
C GLU A 135 2.58 14.21 -18.41
N SER A 136 1.84 14.86 -17.51
CA SER A 136 2.42 15.39 -16.27
C SER A 136 2.64 14.28 -15.25
N TRP A 137 3.64 14.46 -14.38
CA TRP A 137 3.81 13.59 -13.21
C TRP A 137 2.57 13.67 -12.30
N PRO A 138 2.02 12.53 -11.83
CA PRO A 138 0.83 12.55 -10.98
C PRO A 138 1.14 13.20 -9.63
N VAL A 139 0.14 13.89 -9.06
CA VAL A 139 0.26 14.57 -7.76
C VAL A 139 -0.70 13.94 -6.77
N ALA A 140 -0.19 13.55 -5.60
CA ALA A 140 -1.00 12.98 -4.53
C ALA A 140 -1.89 14.07 -3.90
N ASP A 141 -3.14 13.72 -3.63
CA ASP A 141 -4.04 14.54 -2.81
C ASP A 141 -3.66 14.36 -1.33
N PRO A 142 -3.23 15.43 -0.62
CA PRO A 142 -2.87 15.36 0.80
C PRO A 142 -4.01 14.83 1.69
N ALA A 143 -5.27 15.03 1.31
CA ALA A 143 -6.41 14.52 2.08
C ALA A 143 -6.48 12.99 2.05
N GLN A 144 -6.00 12.35 0.98
CA GLN A 144 -6.00 10.89 0.82
C GLN A 144 -4.81 10.22 1.53
N LEU A 145 -3.82 11.00 1.95
CA LEU A 145 -2.67 10.55 2.74
C LEU A 145 -3.00 10.42 4.22
N VAL A 146 -4.08 11.04 4.68
CA VAL A 146 -4.54 10.93 6.07
C VAL A 146 -5.25 9.59 6.26
N ASP A 147 -4.74 8.81 7.21
CA ASP A 147 -5.45 7.65 7.72
C ASP A 147 -6.47 8.11 8.76
N ASP A 148 -7.75 7.77 8.59
CA ASP A 148 -8.77 8.01 9.62
C ASP A 148 -8.57 7.04 10.79
N THR A 149 -8.05 5.85 10.50
CA THR A 149 -7.74 4.79 11.47
C THR A 149 -6.34 4.22 11.21
N VAL A 150 -5.65 3.84 12.28
CA VAL A 150 -4.36 3.15 12.22
C VAL A 150 -4.38 1.88 13.04
N THR A 151 -3.55 0.91 12.66
CA THR A 151 -3.35 -0.29 13.48
C THR A 151 -2.44 0.02 14.67
N MET A 152 -3.03 0.07 15.86
CA MET A 152 -2.30 0.15 17.12
C MET A 152 -1.83 -1.24 17.55
N VAL A 153 -0.52 -1.37 17.77
CA VAL A 153 0.07 -2.59 18.32
C VAL A 153 -0.15 -2.61 19.83
N VAL A 154 -0.63 -3.74 20.35
CA VAL A 154 -0.81 -3.93 21.78
C VAL A 154 0.16 -4.97 22.31
N GLN A 155 0.88 -4.60 23.37
CA GLN A 155 1.92 -5.42 23.99
C GLN A 155 1.64 -5.67 25.46
N ILE A 156 2.13 -6.82 25.94
CA ILE A 156 2.26 -7.12 27.37
C ILE A 156 3.72 -7.48 27.63
N ASN A 157 4.38 -6.76 28.54
CA ASN A 157 5.81 -6.90 28.84
C ASN A 157 6.68 -6.92 27.56
N GLY A 158 6.37 -6.03 26.59
CA GLY A 158 7.10 -5.88 25.34
C GLY A 158 6.81 -6.93 24.27
N LYS A 159 5.99 -7.95 24.55
CA LYS A 159 5.58 -8.95 23.56
C LYS A 159 4.24 -8.55 22.93
N VAL A 160 4.17 -8.57 21.60
CA VAL A 160 2.91 -8.31 20.87
C VAL A 160 1.87 -9.36 21.23
N ARG A 161 0.66 -8.91 21.54
CA ARG A 161 -0.48 -9.73 21.92
C ARG A 161 -1.68 -9.47 21.03
N ASP A 162 -1.82 -8.24 20.55
CA ASP A 162 -2.91 -7.89 19.66
C ASP A 162 -2.52 -6.74 18.72
N ARG A 163 -3.35 -6.54 17.69
CA ARG A 163 -3.32 -5.41 16.76
C ARG A 163 -4.75 -4.96 16.55
N ILE A 164 -5.07 -3.75 16.98
CA ILE A 164 -6.43 -3.20 16.92
C ILE A 164 -6.45 -1.93 16.07
N GLU A 165 -7.51 -1.73 15.29
CA GLU A 165 -7.71 -0.48 14.56
C GLU A 165 -8.27 0.59 15.51
N VAL A 166 -7.64 1.76 15.48
CA VAL A 166 -8.03 2.91 16.32
C VAL A 166 -8.04 4.17 15.46
N PRO A 167 -8.82 5.20 15.82
CA PRO A 167 -8.72 6.51 15.18
C PRO A 167 -7.28 7.03 15.18
N ALA A 168 -6.81 7.61 14.08
CA ALA A 168 -5.45 8.12 13.99
C ALA A 168 -5.16 9.24 15.01
N GLU A 169 -6.20 9.96 15.43
CA GLU A 169 -6.13 11.04 16.44
C GLU A 169 -6.41 10.57 17.87
N ILE A 170 -6.45 9.24 18.13
CA ILE A 170 -6.75 8.72 19.46
C ILE A 170 -5.75 9.24 20.50
N ASP A 171 -6.27 9.68 21.65
CA ASP A 171 -5.45 10.12 22.76
C ASP A 171 -4.97 8.93 23.62
N GLY A 172 -4.09 9.21 24.58
CA GLY A 172 -3.51 8.15 25.43
C GLY A 172 -4.56 7.40 26.26
N ALA A 173 -5.58 8.12 26.75
CA ALA A 173 -6.63 7.54 27.58
C ALA A 173 -7.58 6.64 26.76
N GLY A 174 -7.99 7.09 25.57
CA GLY A 174 -8.77 6.30 24.63
C GLY A 174 -8.02 5.06 24.16
N ALA A 175 -6.73 5.20 23.84
CA ALA A 175 -5.88 4.08 23.43
C ALA A 175 -5.76 3.01 24.53
N GLU A 176 -5.58 3.43 25.78
CA GLU A 176 -5.56 2.53 26.94
C GLU A 176 -6.91 1.82 27.12
N ALA A 177 -8.02 2.55 27.03
CA ALA A 177 -9.35 1.97 27.16
C ALA A 177 -9.64 0.90 26.10
N LEU A 178 -9.34 1.18 24.83
CA LEU A 178 -9.50 0.21 23.73
C LEU A 178 -8.58 -1.01 23.89
N CYS A 179 -7.34 -0.79 24.33
CA CYS A 179 -6.40 -1.86 24.64
C CYS A 179 -6.94 -2.80 25.73
N LEU A 180 -7.46 -2.26 26.84
CA LEU A 180 -7.99 -3.06 27.95
C LEU A 180 -9.35 -3.73 27.63
N ALA A 181 -10.08 -3.19 26.65
CA ALA A 181 -11.31 -3.77 26.14
C ALA A 181 -11.08 -4.92 25.14
N SER A 182 -9.87 -5.11 24.61
CA SER A 182 -9.57 -6.20 23.68
C SER A 182 -9.75 -7.58 24.35
N PRO A 183 -10.54 -8.49 23.76
CA PRO A 183 -10.70 -9.85 24.27
C PRO A 183 -9.37 -10.61 24.37
N ALA A 184 -8.48 -10.45 23.38
CA ALA A 184 -7.18 -11.11 23.36
C ALA A 184 -6.28 -10.62 24.51
N ILE A 185 -6.38 -9.34 24.87
CA ILE A 185 -5.64 -8.77 26.00
C ILE A 185 -6.23 -9.21 27.33
N GLN A 186 -7.55 -9.22 27.47
CA GLN A 186 -8.20 -9.73 28.68
C GLN A 186 -7.84 -11.19 28.96
N GLU A 187 -7.83 -12.03 27.91
CA GLU A 187 -7.39 -13.41 28.00
C GLU A 187 -5.89 -13.51 28.36
N ALA A 188 -5.04 -12.71 27.71
CA ALA A 188 -3.61 -12.72 27.98
C ALA A 188 -3.23 -12.21 29.38
N LEU A 189 -4.03 -11.29 29.95
CA LEU A 189 -3.84 -10.78 31.31
C LEU A 189 -4.27 -11.80 32.37
N ARG A 190 -5.23 -12.69 32.09
CA ARG A 190 -5.75 -13.69 33.05
C ARG A 190 -6.13 -13.09 34.42
N GLY A 191 -6.69 -11.89 34.41
CA GLY A 191 -7.06 -11.15 35.63
C GLY A 191 -5.92 -10.42 36.34
N ALA A 192 -4.69 -10.45 35.81
CA ALA A 192 -3.60 -9.61 36.30
C ALA A 192 -3.87 -8.13 36.00
N VAL A 193 -3.65 -7.27 37.00
CA VAL A 193 -3.78 -5.82 36.85
C VAL A 193 -2.43 -5.25 36.40
N PRO A 194 -2.36 -4.51 35.28
CA PRO A 194 -1.13 -3.84 34.86
C PRO A 194 -0.63 -2.87 35.94
N THR A 195 0.65 -2.93 36.28
CA THR A 195 1.29 -1.98 37.21
C THR A 195 1.63 -0.66 36.54
N LYS A 196 1.81 -0.68 35.22
CA LYS A 196 2.08 0.50 34.42
C LYS A 196 1.55 0.31 33.00
N VAL A 197 0.92 1.36 32.47
CA VAL A 197 0.53 1.43 31.06
C VAL A 197 1.43 2.46 30.36
N ILE A 198 1.97 2.07 29.22
CA ILE A 198 2.78 2.94 28.37
C ILE A 198 2.04 3.11 27.05
N ALA A 199 1.28 4.20 26.93
CA ALA A 199 0.61 4.59 25.70
C ALA A 199 1.52 5.52 24.88
N ARG A 200 1.76 5.14 23.62
CA ARG A 200 2.36 5.98 22.57
C ARG A 200 1.39 5.99 21.38
N PRO A 201 0.25 6.68 21.53
CA PRO A 201 -0.74 6.73 20.47
C PRO A 201 -0.17 7.39 19.21
N PRO A 202 -0.73 7.05 18.04
CA PRO A 202 -1.75 6.02 17.85
C PRO A 202 -1.13 4.62 17.61
N LYS A 203 0.20 4.48 17.72
CA LYS A 203 0.94 3.30 17.23
C LYS A 203 1.06 2.16 18.24
N LEU A 204 1.10 2.44 19.54
CA LEU A 204 1.48 1.43 20.53
C LEU A 204 0.82 1.67 21.91
N VAL A 205 0.33 0.59 22.52
CA VAL A 205 0.12 0.51 23.97
C VAL A 205 0.85 -0.72 24.51
N ASN A 206 1.65 -0.54 25.56
CA ASN A 206 2.32 -1.64 26.25
C ASN A 206 1.89 -1.67 27.72
N LEU A 207 1.31 -2.81 28.11
CA LEU A 207 0.92 -3.11 29.48
C LEU A 207 2.09 -3.80 30.19
N VAL A 208 2.54 -3.23 31.30
CA VAL A 208 3.53 -3.85 32.17
C VAL A 208 2.78 -4.59 33.27
N VAL A 209 2.98 -5.91 33.33
CA VAL A 209 2.43 -6.76 34.39
C VAL A 209 3.57 -7.32 35.25
N PRO A 210 3.37 -7.51 36.57
CA PRO A 210 4.34 -8.17 37.43
C PRO A 210 4.72 -9.53 36.84
N GLN A 211 6.02 -9.80 36.72
CA GLN A 211 6.47 -11.16 36.41
C GLN A 211 6.39 -11.98 37.70
N ALA A 212 5.71 -13.13 37.64
CA ALA A 212 5.71 -14.12 38.69
C ALA A 212 7.06 -14.86 38.74
#